data_AF-A0A645FE23-F1
#
_entry.id   AF-A0A645FE23-F1
#
_cell.length_a   1.000
_cell.length_b   1.000
_cell.length_c   1.000
_cell.angle_alpha   90.00
_cell.angle_beta   90.00
_cell.angle_gamma   90.00
#
_symmetry.space_group_name_H-M   'P 1'
#
loop_
_entity.id
_entity.type
_entity.pdbx_description
1 polymer ?
#
loop_
_entity_poly.entity_id
_entity_poly.type
_entity_poly.pdbx_seq_one_letter_code
_entity_poly.pdbx_strand_id
1 'polypeptide(L)'
;MDYKDSLGIVYHLYSMKYNHKIVIKVKLDRQHPVIQSVERVWKTANWHEREAYDMFGVYFEEHPDLERILCPEDWEGYPPRKDYVAPKEYRGIDATPNVP
;
A
#
# COMPACT_ATOMS: atom_id res chain seq x y z
N MET A 1 1.63 4.06 -5.44
CA MET A 1 2.11 4.15 -6.84
C MET A 1 3.61 3.90 -6.87
N ASP A 2 4.06 3.01 -7.76
CA ASP A 2 5.48 2.67 -7.89
C ASP A 2 6.10 3.35 -9.13
N TYR A 3 7.11 4.20 -8.91
CA TYR A 3 7.85 4.91 -9.95
C TYR A 3 9.22 4.27 -10.27
N LYS A 4 9.45 2.99 -9.94
CA LYS A 4 10.74 2.29 -9.96
C LYS A 4 11.78 2.84 -8.98
N ASP A 5 12.06 4.13 -8.98
CA ASP A 5 13.04 4.75 -8.07
C ASP A 5 12.45 5.23 -6.75
N SER A 6 11.12 5.40 -6.69
CA SER A 6 10.43 5.94 -5.52
C SER A 6 9.01 5.41 -5.42
N LEU A 7 8.48 5.38 -4.21
CA LEU A 7 7.07 5.12 -3.97
C LEU A 7 6.30 6.44 -3.88
N GLY A 8 5.02 6.40 -4.21
CA GLY A 8 4.14 7.56 -4.15
C GLY A 8 2.81 7.21 -3.53
N ILE A 9 2.41 7.96 -2.50
CA ILE A 9 1.07 7.91 -1.94
C ILE A 9 0.23 9.01 -2.59
N VAL A 10 -1.01 8.68 -2.93
CA VAL A 10 -1.94 9.62 -3.57
C VAL A 10 -3.20 9.70 -2.74
N TYR A 11 -3.49 10.90 -2.23
CA TYR A 11 -4.72 11.17 -1.49
C TYR A 11 -5.70 11.90 -2.40
N HIS A 12 -6.89 11.31 -2.58
CA HIS A 12 -8.00 11.93 -3.28
C HIS A 12 -8.96 12.53 -2.26
N LEU A 13 -8.99 13.86 -2.18
CA LEU A 13 -9.86 14.60 -1.28
C LEU A 13 -10.99 15.24 -2.07
N TYR A 14 -12.20 15.10 -1.54
CA TYR A 14 -13.42 15.65 -2.14
C TYR A 14 -14.14 16.55 -1.14
N SER A 15 -14.43 17.79 -1.54
CA SER A 15 -15.28 18.69 -0.77
C SER A 15 -16.71 18.63 -1.28
N MET A 16 -17.60 18.00 -0.51
CA MET A 16 -19.03 17.91 -0.85
C MET A 16 -19.71 19.29 -0.91
N LYS A 17 -19.29 20.23 -0.06
CA LYS A 17 -19.90 21.57 0.05
C LYS A 17 -19.58 22.47 -1.13
N TYR A 18 -18.34 22.46 -1.59
CA TYR A 18 -17.87 23.33 -2.68
C TYR A 18 -17.71 22.59 -4.00
N ASN A 19 -18.02 21.29 -4.04
CA ASN A 19 -17.89 20.43 -5.22
C ASN A 19 -16.47 20.44 -5.82
N HIS A 20 -15.45 20.59 -4.98
CA HIS A 20 -14.05 20.66 -5.37
C HIS A 20 -13.34 19.33 -5.16
N LYS A 21 -12.44 18.99 -6.09
CA LYS A 21 -11.56 17.81 -6.01
C LYS A 21 -10.12 18.27 -5.84
N ILE A 22 -9.44 17.75 -4.84
CA ILE A 22 -8.01 17.99 -4.62
C ILE A 22 -7.31 16.65 -4.60
N VAL A 23 -6.19 16.56 -5.30
CA VAL A 23 -5.34 15.36 -5.31
C VAL A 23 -3.98 15.76 -4.76
N ILE A 24 -3.59 15.13 -3.65
CA ILE A 24 -2.28 15.32 -3.04
C ILE A 24 -1.43 14.11 -3.41
N LYS A 25 -0.25 14.34 -3.97
CA LYS A 25 0.72 13.30 -4.29
C LYS A 25 1.95 13.51 -3.43
N VAL A 26 2.29 12.51 -2.62
CA VAL A 26 3.49 12.51 -1.78
C VAL A 26 4.46 11.50 -2.37
N LYS A 27 5.72 11.94 -2.56
CA LYS A 27 6.81 11.08 -3.02
C LYS A 27 7.60 10.62 -1.80
N LEU A 28 7.81 9.31 -1.69
CA LEU A 28 8.52 8.66 -0.60
C LEU A 28 9.75 7.92 -1.14
N ASP A 29 10.75 7.78 -0.28
CA ASP A 29 11.90 6.94 -0.58
C ASP A 29 11.47 5.47 -0.75
N ARG A 30 12.15 4.73 -1.61
CA ARG A 30 11.80 3.33 -1.89
C ARG A 30 12.30 2.37 -0.80
N GLN A 31 13.46 2.65 -0.23
CA GLN A 31 14.10 1.78 0.77
C GLN A 31 13.44 1.97 2.14
N HIS A 32 13.13 3.23 2.49
CA HIS A 32 12.49 3.59 3.76
C HIS A 32 11.25 4.47 3.52
N PRO A 33 10.16 3.92 2.96
CA PRO A 33 8.93 4.67 2.71
C PRO A 33 8.17 4.91 4.02
N VAL A 34 8.44 6.02 4.68
CA VAL A 34 7.78 6.43 5.94
C VAL A 34 6.97 7.69 5.72
N ILE A 35 5.74 7.73 6.25
CA ILE A 35 4.85 8.90 6.20
C ILE A 35 3.99 8.96 7.47
N GLN A 36 3.52 10.15 7.85
CA GLN A 36 2.55 10.29 8.95
C GLN A 36 1.16 9.81 8.52
N SER A 37 0.49 9.08 9.41
CA SER A 37 -0.91 8.68 9.23
C SER A 37 -1.84 9.90 9.23
N VAL A 38 -2.84 9.87 8.34
CA VAL A 38 -3.92 10.86 8.29
C VAL A 38 -5.22 10.33 8.92
N GLU A 39 -5.18 9.15 9.55
CA GLU A 39 -6.32 8.51 10.22
C GLU A 39 -7.00 9.45 11.23
N ARG A 40 -6.20 10.23 11.96
CA ARG A 40 -6.70 11.15 13.00
C ARG A 40 -7.62 12.24 12.41
N VAL A 41 -7.38 12.62 11.15
CA VAL A 41 -8.19 13.61 10.43
C VAL A 41 -9.35 12.93 9.70
N TRP A 42 -9.06 11.83 8.99
CA TRP A 42 -10.04 11.06 8.25
C TRP A 42 -9.99 9.59 8.68
N LYS A 43 -10.97 9.16 9.47
CA LYS A 43 -11.07 7.77 9.95
C LYS A 43 -11.12 6.73 8.83
N THR A 44 -11.63 7.11 7.66
CA THR A 44 -11.62 6.27 6.45
C THR A 44 -10.19 5.90 5.99
N ALA A 45 -9.18 6.69 6.33
CA ALA A 45 -7.80 6.42 5.96
C ALA A 45 -7.23 5.17 6.64
N ASN A 46 -7.79 4.72 7.78
CA ASN A 46 -7.31 3.55 8.51
C ASN A 46 -7.15 2.31 7.60
N TRP A 47 -8.20 1.94 6.87
CA TRP A 47 -8.18 0.80 5.97
C TRP A 47 -7.26 1.02 4.76
N HIS A 48 -7.24 2.22 4.21
CA HIS A 48 -6.44 2.56 3.03
C HIS A 48 -4.94 2.57 3.35
N GLU A 49 -4.56 3.00 4.55
CA GLU A 49 -3.18 3.00 5.03
C GLU A 49 -2.71 1.57 5.34
N ARG A 50 -3.56 0.74 5.94
CA ARG A 50 -3.29 -0.70 6.13
C ARG A 50 -3.12 -1.43 4.80
N GLU A 51 -3.96 -1.14 3.81
CA GLU A 51 -3.81 -1.66 2.44
C GLU A 51 -2.47 -1.24 1.83
N ALA A 52 -2.12 0.05 1.91
CA ALA A 52 -0.86 0.55 1.37
C ALA A 52 0.37 -0.03 2.08
N TYR A 53 0.27 -0.29 3.38
CA TYR A 53 1.29 -1.00 4.14
C TYR A 53 1.46 -2.45 3.67
N ASP A 54 0.36 -3.19 3.54
CA ASP A 54 0.38 -4.59 3.13
C ASP A 54 0.83 -4.79 1.67
N MET A 55 0.40 -3.88 0.78
CA MET A 55 0.64 -3.99 -0.66
C MET A 55 1.92 -3.33 -1.12
N PHE A 56 2.32 -2.20 -0.51
CA PHE A 56 3.48 -1.43 -0.95
C PHE A 56 4.53 -1.28 0.13
N GLY A 57 4.33 -1.78 1.36
CA GLY A 57 5.31 -1.70 2.43
C GLY A 57 5.57 -0.29 2.94
N VAL A 58 4.61 0.61 2.77
CA VAL A 58 4.70 2.00 3.27
C VAL A 58 4.37 2.01 4.75
N TYR A 59 5.29 2.50 5.58
CA TYR A 59 5.08 2.61 7.01
C TYR A 59 4.38 3.92 7.36
N PHE A 60 3.27 3.83 8.09
CA PHE A 60 2.49 4.98 8.54
C PHE A 60 2.76 5.21 10.03
N GLU A 61 3.50 6.27 10.35
CA GLU A 61 3.75 6.69 11.74
C GLU A 61 2.45 7.19 12.39
N GLU A 62 2.32 6.94 13.69
CA GLU A 62 1.16 7.33 14.51
C GLU A 62 -0.16 6.63 14.12
N HIS A 63 -0.12 5.58 13.29
CA HIS A 63 -1.29 4.76 12.99
C HIS A 63 -1.65 3.86 14.20
N PRO A 64 -2.94 3.77 14.61
CA PRO A 64 -3.33 3.03 15.81
C PRO A 64 -3.18 1.51 15.70
N ASP A 65 -3.33 0.95 14.49
CA ASP A 65 -3.34 -0.49 14.25
C ASP A 65 -2.83 -0.80 12.83
N LEU A 66 -1.51 -0.82 12.66
CA LEU A 66 -0.88 -1.05 11.35
C LEU A 66 -0.53 -2.53 11.18
N GLU A 67 -1.52 -3.31 10.75
CA GLU A 67 -1.36 -4.73 10.44
C GLU A 67 -1.79 -5.05 9.00
N ARG A 68 -1.33 -6.20 8.49
CA ARG A 68 -1.68 -6.70 7.16
C ARG A 68 -3.15 -7.09 7.09
N ILE A 69 -3.79 -6.83 5.95
CA ILE A 69 -5.24 -7.08 5.77
C ILE A 69 -5.61 -7.92 4.56
N LEU A 70 -4.82 -7.89 3.48
CA LEU A 70 -5.16 -8.58 2.24
C LEU A 70 -4.28 -9.82 2.05
N CYS A 71 -2.98 -9.69 2.32
CA CYS A 71 -2.07 -10.81 2.31
C CYS A 71 -2.15 -11.60 3.62
N PRO A 72 -2.01 -12.93 3.56
CA PRO A 72 -1.82 -13.77 4.74
C PRO A 72 -0.63 -13.30 5.59
N GLU A 73 -0.68 -13.55 6.90
CA GLU A 73 0.35 -13.10 7.85
C GLU A 73 1.76 -13.64 7.50
N ASP A 74 1.82 -14.83 6.91
CA ASP A 74 3.04 -15.51 6.47
C ASP A 74 3.57 -15.03 5.10
N TRP A 75 2.90 -14.05 4.48
CA TRP A 75 3.24 -13.63 3.12
C TRP A 75 4.51 -12.77 3.08
N GLU A 76 5.54 -13.27 2.40
CA GLU A 76 6.78 -12.53 2.22
C GLU A 76 6.74 -11.63 0.97
N GLY A 77 7.09 -10.36 1.17
CA GLY A 77 7.13 -9.33 0.14
C GLY A 77 5.82 -8.58 -0.10
N TYR A 78 5.77 -7.87 -1.23
CA TYR A 78 4.76 -6.85 -1.56
C TYR A 78 4.28 -7.03 -3.01
N PRO A 79 3.13 -7.70 -3.24
CA PRO A 79 2.74 -8.19 -4.57
C PRO A 79 2.69 -7.15 -5.70
N PRO A 80 2.13 -5.95 -5.52
CA PRO A 80 2.02 -4.96 -6.60
C PRO A 80 3.27 -4.12 -6.84
N ARG A 81 4.39 -4.39 -6.14
CA ARG A 81 5.67 -3.74 -6.47
C ARG A 81 6.24 -4.33 -7.76
N LYS A 82 6.86 -3.50 -8.60
CA LYS A 82 7.31 -3.91 -9.96
C LYS A 82 8.50 -4.88 -9.98
N ASP A 83 9.21 -4.94 -8.87
CA ASP A 83 10.36 -5.78 -8.52
C ASP A 83 9.96 -7.04 -7.77
N TYR A 84 8.67 -7.22 -7.46
CA TYR A 84 8.20 -8.40 -6.77
C TYR A 84 8.31 -9.64 -7.66
N VAL A 85 9.01 -10.66 -7.15
CA VAL A 85 9.06 -11.99 -7.78
C VAL A 85 8.06 -12.86 -7.04
N ALA A 86 6.99 -13.27 -7.74
CA ALA A 86 5.98 -14.13 -7.16
C ALA A 86 6.60 -15.48 -6.74
N PRO A 87 6.26 -16.01 -5.56
CA PRO A 87 6.70 -17.33 -5.15
C PRO A 87 6.17 -18.38 -6.14
N LYS A 88 7.00 -19.39 -6.43
CA LYS A 88 6.63 -20.49 -7.35
C LYS A 88 5.57 -21.40 -6.75
N GLU A 89 5.55 -21.52 -5.43
CA GLU A 89 4.61 -22.34 -4.68
C GLU A 89 4.14 -21.55 -3.45
N TYR A 90 2.86 -21.64 -3.14
CA TYR A 90 2.30 -21.13 -1.89
C TYR A 90 1.38 -22.20 -1.27
N ARG A 91 1.72 -22.66 -0.06
CA ARG A 91 0.98 -23.72 0.67
C ARG A 91 0.69 -24.98 -0.18
N GLY A 92 1.69 -25.46 -0.93
CA GLY A 92 1.56 -26.64 -1.79
C GLY A 92 0.73 -26.43 -3.05
N ILE A 93 0.35 -25.19 -3.36
CA ILE A 93 -0.30 -24.81 -4.62
C ILE A 93 0.79 -24.21 -5.51
N ASP A 94 1.04 -24.85 -6.64
CA ASP A 94 1.95 -24.32 -7.65
C ASP A 94 1.32 -23.07 -8.30
N ALA A 95 2.03 -21.95 -8.21
CA ALA A 95 1.61 -20.65 -8.69
C ALA A 95 2.21 -20.33 -10.06
N THR A 96 2.95 -21.26 -10.67
CA THR A 96 3.44 -21.05 -12.04
C THR A 96 2.25 -21.11 -12.99
N PRO A 97 2.15 -20.15 -13.94
CA PRO A 97 1.11 -20.24 -14.95
C PRO A 97 1.33 -21.55 -15.72
N ASN A 98 0.28 -22.37 -15.83
CA ASN A 98 0.28 -23.55 -16.68
C ASN A 98 0.62 -23.11 -18.11
N VAL A 99 1.90 -23.24 -18.49
CA VAL A 99 2.35 -23.00 -19.85
C VAL A 99 2.01 -24.29 -20.62
N PRO A 100 1.19 -24.24 -21.69
CA PRO A 100 0.93 -25.41 -22.51
C PRO A 100 2.20 -25.89 -23.24
#